data_AF-A0A7X9M2I5-F1
#
_entry.id   AF-A0A7X9M2I5-F1
#
_cell.length_a   1.000
_cell.length_b   1.000
_cell.length_c   1.000
_cell.angle_alpha   90.00
_cell.angle_beta   90.00
_cell.angle_gamma   90.00
#
_symmetry.space_group_name_H-M   'P 1'
#
loop_
_entity.id
_entity.type
_entity.pdbx_description
1 polymer ?
#
loop_
_entity_poly.entity_id
_entity_poly.type
_entity_poly.pdbx_seq_one_letter_code
_entity_poly.pdbx_strand_id
1 'polypeptide(L)'
;MRDQSQIVSIKLEKPELSNAWAQSGYGENFLHIKKSAEVSSPEVNKGVDDVRDVSKSSHEIDKVLTKNGAFRDAKRRAGIPNSTQHKKPVDVYDGTTENRRVYEFDVDGKKKYIIEHREDKFGRGPHFHGADDLKGSPLGKGRYNQYPGHSPEDSVGYKK
;
A
#
# COMPACT_ATOMS: atom_id res chain seq x y z
N MET A 1 -21.45 3.94 65.64
CA MET A 1 -20.09 3.93 65.08
C MET A 1 -19.63 2.49 64.85
N ARG A 2 -19.47 2.09 63.58
CA ARG A 2 -18.57 1.05 63.07
C ARG A 2 -18.86 0.92 61.57
N ASP A 3 -18.09 1.67 60.80
CA ASP A 3 -17.95 1.55 59.35
C ASP A 3 -16.97 0.40 59.07
N GLN A 4 -17.33 -0.52 58.17
CA GLN A 4 -16.43 -1.56 57.69
C GLN A 4 -16.32 -1.45 56.17
N SER A 5 -15.46 -0.53 55.74
CA SER A 5 -14.97 -0.46 54.37
C SER A 5 -14.03 -1.65 54.11
N GLN A 6 -14.55 -2.65 53.39
CA GLN A 6 -13.71 -3.70 52.81
C GLN A 6 -12.97 -3.14 51.59
N ILE A 7 -11.66 -2.93 51.73
CA ILE A 7 -10.76 -2.60 50.62
C ILE A 7 -10.48 -3.90 49.85
N VAL A 8 -11.06 -4.03 48.65
CA VAL A 8 -10.76 -5.12 47.72
C VAL A 8 -9.49 -4.74 46.94
N SER A 9 -8.36 -5.38 47.27
CA SER A 9 -7.12 -5.24 46.50
C SER A 9 -7.20 -6.11 45.25
N ILE A 10 -7.42 -5.49 44.09
CA ILE A 10 -7.36 -6.17 42.79
C ILE A 10 -5.89 -6.24 42.37
N LYS A 11 -5.29 -7.44 42.41
CA LYS A 11 -3.98 -7.69 41.78
C LYS A 11 -4.17 -7.66 40.26
N LEU A 12 -3.63 -6.64 39.60
CA LEU A 12 -3.41 -6.66 38.16
C LEU A 12 -2.26 -7.61 37.86
N GLU A 13 -2.59 -8.82 37.39
CA GLU A 13 -1.62 -9.65 36.69
C GLU A 13 -1.32 -9.04 35.32
N LYS A 14 -0.03 -8.87 35.04
CA LYS A 14 0.46 -8.38 33.75
C LYS A 14 0.20 -9.46 32.70
N PRO A 15 -0.33 -9.14 31.51
CA PRO A 15 -0.33 -10.10 30.42
C PRO A 15 1.12 -10.36 29.99
N GLU A 16 1.52 -11.63 30.06
CA GLU A 16 2.77 -12.13 29.49
C GLU A 16 2.78 -11.83 27.98
N LEU A 17 3.74 -11.03 27.54
CA LEU A 17 3.97 -10.77 26.11
C LEU A 17 4.59 -12.03 25.50
N SER A 18 3.79 -12.81 24.78
CA SER A 18 4.30 -13.90 23.95
C SER A 18 5.11 -13.33 22.78
N ASN A 19 6.43 -13.38 22.88
CA ASN A 19 7.36 -13.15 21.78
C ASN A 19 7.23 -14.31 20.78
N ALA A 20 6.40 -14.14 19.77
CA ALA A 20 6.36 -15.03 18.61
C ALA A 20 6.48 -14.17 17.34
N TRP A 21 7.48 -14.53 16.52
CA TRP A 21 7.80 -14.05 15.16
C TRP A 21 8.98 -13.08 15.06
N ALA A 22 10.13 -13.53 15.58
CA ALA A 22 11.42 -13.21 14.99
C ALA A 22 11.80 -14.33 14.01
N GLN A 23 11.50 -14.16 12.72
CA GLN A 23 12.12 -14.90 11.60
C GLN A 23 11.64 -14.32 10.25
N SER A 24 12.37 -13.33 9.73
CA SER A 24 12.70 -13.27 8.30
C SER A 24 13.93 -12.38 8.15
N GLY A 25 15.07 -13.03 7.89
CA GLY A 25 16.40 -12.42 7.92
C GLY A 25 16.67 -11.54 6.71
N TYR A 26 16.78 -10.24 6.94
CA TYR A 26 17.59 -9.36 6.10
C TYR A 26 18.97 -9.23 6.76
N GLY A 27 19.77 -10.27 6.57
CA GLY A 27 21.19 -10.31 6.93
C GLY A 27 22.02 -9.87 5.74
N GLU A 28 22.65 -8.71 5.91
CA GLU A 28 23.82 -8.17 5.26
C GLU A 28 24.64 -9.17 4.44
N ASN A 29 24.68 -9.02 3.11
CA ASN A 29 25.69 -9.67 2.30
C ASN A 29 26.89 -8.75 2.14
N PHE A 30 27.90 -9.08 2.95
CA PHE A 30 29.23 -8.53 2.95
C PHE A 30 29.90 -8.63 1.57
N LEU A 31 30.49 -7.49 1.21
CA LEU A 31 31.52 -7.28 0.22
C LEU A 31 32.58 -8.41 0.26
N HIS A 32 32.69 -9.20 -0.81
CA HIS A 32 33.88 -10.01 -1.09
C HIS A 32 34.37 -9.70 -2.50
N ILE A 33 35.14 -8.62 -2.61
CA ILE A 33 35.99 -8.36 -3.77
C ILE A 33 37.24 -9.23 -3.59
N LYS A 34 37.36 -10.32 -4.36
CA LYS A 34 38.66 -10.93 -4.63
C LYS A 34 39.18 -10.40 -5.97
N LYS A 35 40.41 -9.90 -5.93
CA LYS A 35 41.17 -9.31 -7.03
C LYS A 35 42.15 -10.35 -7.60
N SER A 36 42.56 -10.11 -8.86
CA SER A 36 43.72 -10.66 -9.58
C SER A 36 43.47 -11.98 -10.32
N ALA A 37 43.86 -12.23 -11.57
CA ALA A 37 44.56 -11.45 -12.61
C ALA A 37 44.49 -12.21 -13.97
N GLU A 38 44.58 -11.44 -15.06
CA GLU A 38 45.14 -11.72 -16.41
C GLU A 38 44.62 -12.81 -17.38
N VAL A 39 44.03 -12.29 -18.48
CA VAL A 39 44.25 -12.52 -19.93
C VAL A 39 44.51 -13.95 -20.45
N SER A 40 43.59 -14.45 -21.29
CA SER A 40 43.90 -15.03 -22.61
C SER A 40 42.61 -15.29 -23.41
N SER A 41 42.45 -14.66 -24.57
CA SER A 41 41.50 -15.03 -25.63
C SER A 41 42.21 -16.02 -26.58
N PRO A 42 41.54 -16.96 -27.31
CA PRO A 42 40.52 -16.61 -28.30
C PRO A 42 39.38 -17.62 -28.59
N GLU A 43 38.42 -17.11 -29.36
CA GLU A 43 37.53 -17.76 -30.33
C GLU A 43 36.35 -18.69 -29.93
N VAL A 44 35.17 -18.18 -30.34
CA VAL A 44 34.04 -18.83 -31.03
C VAL A 44 33.38 -20.01 -30.34
N ASN A 45 32.10 -19.84 -29.96
CA ASN A 45 31.01 -20.71 -30.42
C ASN A 45 29.63 -20.05 -30.20
N LYS A 46 28.83 -20.07 -31.27
CA LYS A 46 27.42 -19.66 -31.31
C LYS A 46 26.58 -20.62 -30.45
N GLY A 47 25.81 -20.08 -29.51
CA GLY A 47 24.76 -20.78 -28.78
C GLY A 47 23.68 -19.78 -28.41
N VAL A 48 22.51 -19.93 -29.03
CA VAL A 48 21.35 -19.06 -28.89
C VAL A 48 20.61 -19.49 -27.64
N ASP A 49 20.75 -18.76 -26.54
CA ASP A 49 19.89 -18.86 -25.36
C ASP A 49 19.82 -17.49 -24.68
N ASP A 50 19.06 -16.56 -25.29
CA ASP A 50 18.77 -15.27 -24.67
C ASP A 50 17.68 -15.46 -23.60
N VAL A 51 18.16 -15.88 -22.43
CA VAL A 51 17.50 -15.79 -21.14
C VAL A 51 17.04 -14.34 -20.97
N ARG A 52 15.72 -14.10 -21.06
CA ARG A 52 15.16 -12.77 -20.82
C ARG A 52 15.44 -12.36 -19.39
N ASP A 53 16.47 -11.54 -19.27
CA ASP A 53 16.87 -10.67 -18.18
C ASP A 53 15.66 -10.20 -17.34
N VAL A 54 15.50 -10.85 -16.17
CA VAL A 54 14.62 -10.42 -15.08
C VAL A 54 15.36 -9.34 -14.31
N SER A 55 15.49 -8.15 -14.90
CA SER A 55 15.93 -6.96 -14.19
C SER A 55 15.35 -5.67 -14.78
N LYS A 56 14.02 -5.53 -14.73
CA LYS A 56 13.37 -4.20 -14.83
C LYS A 56 12.57 -3.88 -13.59
N SER A 57 13.29 -3.75 -12.48
CA SER A 57 12.88 -3.01 -11.29
C SER A 57 13.30 -1.54 -11.43
N SER A 58 12.51 -0.76 -12.13
CA SER A 58 12.43 0.69 -11.95
C SER A 58 11.08 1.10 -12.50
N HIS A 59 10.24 1.64 -11.62
CA HIS A 59 8.95 2.24 -11.95
C HIS A 59 9.06 2.99 -13.28
N GLU A 60 8.26 2.63 -14.29
CA GLU A 60 8.10 3.48 -15.47
C GLU A 60 7.28 4.70 -15.08
N ILE A 61 8.03 5.65 -14.53
CA ILE A 61 7.74 7.06 -14.37
C ILE A 61 7.21 7.57 -15.72
N ASP A 62 6.12 8.36 -15.69
CA ASP A 62 5.49 9.09 -16.81
C ASP A 62 4.39 8.42 -17.66
N LYS A 63 3.87 7.24 -17.30
CA LYS A 63 2.61 6.78 -17.93
C LYS A 63 1.41 7.47 -17.29
N VAL A 64 0.94 8.54 -17.92
CA VAL A 64 -0.39 9.09 -17.65
C VAL A 64 -1.42 7.98 -17.85
N LEU A 65 -1.95 7.47 -16.73
CA LEU A 65 -2.89 6.36 -16.75
C LEU A 65 -4.26 6.83 -17.23
N THR A 66 -5.00 5.94 -17.92
CA THR A 66 -6.46 6.11 -18.06
C THR A 66 -7.11 5.94 -16.68
N LYS A 67 -8.31 6.46 -16.48
CA LYS A 67 -9.08 6.25 -15.24
C LYS A 67 -9.09 4.78 -14.79
N ASN A 68 -9.38 3.86 -15.72
CA ASN A 68 -9.42 2.43 -15.43
C ASN A 68 -8.04 1.82 -15.15
N GLY A 69 -6.99 2.34 -15.79
CA GLY A 69 -5.61 1.96 -15.49
C GLY A 69 -5.22 2.36 -14.07
N ALA A 70 -5.49 3.62 -13.72
CA ALA A 70 -5.24 4.17 -12.39
C ALA A 70 -6.03 3.45 -11.29
N PHE A 71 -7.29 3.12 -11.55
CA PHE A 71 -8.11 2.36 -10.60
C PHE A 71 -7.55 0.96 -10.33
N ARG A 72 -7.17 0.21 -11.38
CA ARG A 72 -6.55 -1.11 -11.23
C ARG A 72 -5.20 -1.03 -10.53
N ASP A 73 -4.43 0.02 -10.81
CA ASP A 73 -3.16 0.25 -10.15
C ASP A 73 -3.31 0.50 -8.65
N ALA A 74 -4.25 1.37 -8.27
CA ALA A 74 -4.61 1.63 -6.88
C ALA A 74 -5.09 0.35 -6.17
N LYS A 75 -5.91 -0.49 -6.85
CA LYS A 75 -6.31 -1.81 -6.34
C LYS A 75 -5.10 -2.71 -6.05
N ARG A 76 -4.16 -2.83 -6.98
CA ARG A 76 -2.94 -3.64 -6.78
C ARG A 76 -2.13 -3.15 -5.58
N ARG A 77 -1.91 -1.83 -5.47
CA ARG A 77 -1.17 -1.22 -4.35
C ARG A 77 -1.86 -1.42 -3.01
N ALA A 78 -3.19 -1.37 -2.98
CA ALA A 78 -3.98 -1.66 -1.78
C ALA A 78 -4.08 -3.16 -1.45
N GLY A 79 -3.50 -4.04 -2.27
CA GLY A 79 -3.64 -5.50 -2.13
C GLY A 79 -5.09 -5.96 -2.32
N ILE A 80 -5.79 -5.37 -3.28
CA ILE A 80 -7.14 -5.74 -3.71
C ILE A 80 -7.02 -6.41 -5.09
N PRO A 81 -7.40 -7.69 -5.24
CA PRO A 81 -7.40 -8.36 -6.53
C PRO A 81 -8.23 -7.59 -7.57
N ASN A 82 -7.75 -7.50 -8.81
CA ASN A 82 -8.48 -6.79 -9.87
C ASN A 82 -9.86 -7.40 -10.17
N SER A 83 -10.03 -8.70 -9.91
CA SER A 83 -11.30 -9.43 -10.02
C SER A 83 -12.32 -9.05 -8.94
N THR A 84 -11.88 -8.59 -7.76
CA THR A 84 -12.77 -8.24 -6.64
C THR A 84 -13.69 -7.08 -7.05
N GLN A 85 -14.99 -7.27 -6.87
CA GLN A 85 -15.99 -6.24 -7.15
C GLN A 85 -16.14 -5.32 -5.94
N HIS A 86 -16.33 -4.03 -6.20
CA HIS A 86 -16.69 -3.09 -5.16
C HIS A 86 -18.21 -3.09 -4.97
N LYS A 87 -18.64 -2.66 -3.77
CA LYS A 87 -20.04 -2.28 -3.53
C LYS A 87 -20.38 -1.00 -4.31
N LYS A 88 -21.64 -0.57 -4.27
CA LYS A 88 -22.06 0.69 -4.89
C LYS A 88 -21.16 1.84 -4.40
N PRO A 89 -20.47 2.57 -5.29
CA PRO A 89 -19.61 3.68 -4.88
C PRO A 89 -20.42 4.78 -4.21
N VAL A 90 -19.82 5.42 -3.20
CA VAL A 90 -20.46 6.50 -2.44
C VAL A 90 -19.66 7.78 -2.62
N ASP A 91 -20.33 8.87 -3.02
CA ASP A 91 -19.73 10.20 -3.06
C ASP A 91 -19.89 10.86 -1.67
N VAL A 92 -18.76 11.23 -1.04
CA VAL A 92 -18.69 11.83 0.30
C VAL A 92 -18.26 13.28 0.17
N TYR A 93 -19.16 14.17 0.58
CA TYR A 93 -18.95 15.62 0.64
C TYR A 93 -18.70 16.02 2.08
N ASP A 94 -17.42 16.21 2.42
CA ASP A 94 -17.02 16.49 3.80
C ASP A 94 -17.18 17.97 4.15
N GLY A 95 -17.06 18.87 3.16
CA GLY A 95 -17.06 20.34 3.34
C GLY A 95 -15.83 20.88 4.09
N THR A 96 -15.21 20.05 4.92
CA THR A 96 -13.99 20.34 5.68
C THR A 96 -12.75 19.76 5.00
N THR A 97 -12.79 18.47 4.64
CA THR A 97 -11.72 17.79 3.88
C THR A 97 -12.02 17.79 2.38
N GLU A 98 -11.21 17.05 1.62
CA GLU A 98 -11.42 16.82 0.19
C GLU A 98 -12.66 15.97 -0.07
N ASN A 99 -13.41 16.36 -1.10
CA ASN A 99 -14.53 15.59 -1.62
C ASN A 99 -13.97 14.32 -2.28
N ARG A 100 -14.64 13.20 -2.04
CA ARG A 100 -14.12 11.90 -2.44
C ARG A 100 -15.22 10.97 -2.88
N ARG A 101 -14.90 10.08 -3.81
CA ARG A 101 -15.74 8.93 -4.13
C ARG A 101 -15.07 7.67 -3.64
N VAL A 102 -15.84 6.86 -2.93
CA VAL A 102 -15.33 5.74 -2.13
C VAL A 102 -15.84 4.45 -2.75
N TYR A 103 -14.93 3.54 -3.04
CA TYR A 103 -15.19 2.21 -3.53
C TYR A 103 -14.84 1.22 -2.42
N GLU A 104 -15.86 0.65 -1.76
CA GLU A 104 -15.67 -0.35 -0.70
C GLU A 104 -15.51 -1.75 -1.30
N PHE A 105 -14.51 -2.49 -0.81
CA PHE A 105 -14.24 -3.88 -1.12
C PHE A 105 -14.20 -4.71 0.17
N ASP A 106 -14.61 -5.96 0.05
CA ASP A 106 -14.37 -7.00 1.05
C ASP A 106 -13.25 -7.90 0.51
N VAL A 107 -12.14 -7.97 1.24
CA VAL A 107 -10.98 -8.81 0.89
C VAL A 107 -10.62 -9.61 2.13
N ASP A 108 -10.86 -10.92 2.07
CA ASP A 108 -10.59 -11.87 3.17
C ASP A 108 -11.25 -11.45 4.50
N GLY A 109 -12.49 -10.94 4.45
CA GLY A 109 -13.24 -10.47 5.62
C GLY A 109 -12.75 -9.14 6.19
N LYS A 110 -11.82 -8.46 5.49
CA LYS A 110 -11.34 -7.11 5.84
C LYS A 110 -11.86 -6.10 4.83
N LYS A 111 -12.34 -4.97 5.36
CA LYS A 111 -12.74 -3.83 4.54
C LYS A 111 -11.52 -3.13 3.98
N LYS A 112 -11.51 -2.94 2.67
CA LYS A 112 -10.53 -2.11 1.97
C LYS A 112 -11.25 -1.12 1.08
N TYR A 113 -10.61 0.00 0.83
CA TYR A 113 -11.20 1.10 0.09
C TYR A 113 -10.26 1.58 -1.01
N ILE A 114 -10.85 1.92 -2.15
CA ILE A 114 -10.21 2.80 -3.12
C ILE A 114 -10.93 4.14 -3.07
N ILE A 115 -10.15 5.21 -2.96
CA ILE A 115 -10.65 6.58 -2.90
C ILE A 115 -10.32 7.26 -4.22
N GLU A 116 -11.30 7.91 -4.83
CA GLU A 116 -11.13 8.77 -6.00
C GLU A 116 -11.27 10.23 -5.56
N HIS A 117 -10.20 10.99 -5.74
CA HIS A 117 -10.26 12.44 -5.71
C HIS A 117 -10.38 12.93 -7.13
N ARG A 118 -11.53 13.53 -7.46
CA ARG A 118 -11.79 14.13 -8.79
C ARG A 118 -11.34 15.57 -8.87
N GLU A 119 -11.35 16.25 -7.73
CA GLU A 119 -10.92 17.62 -7.52
C GLU A 119 -10.16 17.62 -6.19
N ASP A 120 -8.85 17.67 -6.30
CA ASP A 120 -7.94 17.72 -5.15
C ASP A 120 -7.70 19.19 -4.78
N LYS A 121 -7.81 19.51 -3.48
CA LYS A 121 -7.73 20.90 -3.00
C LYS A 121 -6.33 21.49 -3.11
N PHE A 122 -5.31 20.65 -3.26
CA PHE A 122 -3.91 21.03 -3.36
C PHE A 122 -3.45 21.15 -4.83
N GLY A 123 -4.38 21.10 -5.78
CA GLY A 123 -4.11 21.33 -7.20
C GLY A 123 -3.61 20.10 -7.95
N ARG A 124 -3.73 18.91 -7.35
CA ARG A 124 -3.50 17.65 -8.08
C ARG A 124 -4.68 17.36 -9.00
N GLY A 125 -4.39 16.80 -10.17
CA GLY A 125 -5.45 16.28 -11.03
C GLY A 125 -6.13 15.03 -10.46
N PRO A 126 -7.13 14.50 -11.17
CA PRO A 126 -7.91 13.35 -10.71
C PRO A 126 -7.01 12.13 -10.45
N HIS A 127 -7.14 11.53 -9.28
CA HIS A 127 -6.29 10.39 -8.90
C HIS A 127 -7.00 9.46 -7.91
N PHE A 128 -6.38 8.30 -7.68
CA PHE A 128 -6.84 7.30 -6.72
C PHE A 128 -5.77 6.99 -5.67
N HIS A 129 -6.21 6.57 -4.48
CA HIS A 129 -5.36 5.92 -3.47
C HIS A 129 -6.11 4.81 -2.74
N GLY A 130 -5.35 3.94 -2.07
CA GLY A 130 -5.89 2.90 -1.21
C GLY A 130 -6.12 3.39 0.22
N ALA A 131 -7.06 2.79 0.93
CA ALA A 131 -7.34 3.11 2.33
C ALA A 131 -7.96 1.91 3.08
N ASP A 132 -7.94 2.00 4.41
CA ASP A 132 -8.74 1.16 5.31
C ASP A 132 -9.44 2.00 6.38
N ASP A 133 -10.21 1.32 7.25
CA ASP A 133 -11.01 1.91 8.31
C ASP A 133 -10.30 1.94 9.69
N LEU A 134 -9.00 1.62 9.76
CA LEU A 134 -8.27 1.50 11.04
C LEU A 134 -8.19 2.83 11.83
N LYS A 135 -8.26 3.98 11.14
CA LYS A 135 -8.21 5.33 11.75
C LYS A 135 -9.47 6.16 11.46
N GLY A 136 -10.61 5.48 11.30
CA GLY A 136 -11.86 6.10 10.87
C GLY A 136 -12.26 5.66 9.46
N SER A 137 -13.55 5.70 9.17
CA SER A 137 -14.09 5.18 7.91
C SER A 137 -13.98 6.20 6.78
N PRO A 138 -13.49 5.80 5.59
CA PRO A 138 -13.55 6.63 4.40
C PRO A 138 -14.97 6.90 3.90
N LEU A 139 -16.01 6.29 4.48
CA LEU A 139 -17.42 6.60 4.16
C LEU A 139 -17.97 7.75 5.03
N GLY A 140 -17.32 8.05 6.16
CA GLY A 140 -17.70 9.12 7.07
C GLY A 140 -16.93 10.41 6.82
N LYS A 141 -17.36 11.48 7.49
CA LYS A 141 -16.61 12.75 7.55
C LYS A 141 -15.35 12.61 8.40
N GLY A 142 -14.34 13.40 8.09
CA GLY A 142 -13.07 13.46 8.80
C GLY A 142 -11.97 12.61 8.17
N ARG A 143 -10.93 12.37 8.98
CA ARG A 143 -9.73 11.64 8.54
C ARG A 143 -9.96 10.14 8.60
N TYR A 144 -9.25 9.43 7.73
CA TYR A 144 -9.23 7.97 7.66
C TYR A 144 -7.79 7.54 7.32
N ASN A 145 -7.52 6.24 7.40
CA ASN A 145 -6.19 5.72 7.14
C ASN A 145 -5.93 5.63 5.62
N GLN A 146 -5.04 6.47 5.11
CA GLN A 146 -4.65 6.48 3.70
C GLN A 146 -3.36 5.69 3.51
N TYR A 147 -3.34 4.81 2.52
CA TYR A 147 -2.12 4.11 2.12
C TYR A 147 -1.21 5.05 1.34
N PRO A 148 0.12 4.88 1.43
CA PRO A 148 1.04 5.68 0.64
C PRO A 148 0.86 5.40 -0.86
N GLY A 149 1.11 6.43 -1.66
CA GLY A 149 1.09 6.36 -3.12
C GLY A 149 -0.25 6.77 -3.74
N HIS A 150 -0.17 7.26 -4.96
CA HIS A 150 -1.30 7.75 -5.74
C HIS A 150 -1.28 7.15 -7.14
N SER A 151 -2.45 6.99 -7.75
CA SER A 151 -2.60 6.47 -9.10
C SER A 151 -3.35 7.48 -9.98
N PRO A 152 -2.70 8.08 -10.98
CA PRO A 152 -1.27 8.03 -11.25
C PRO A 152 -0.46 8.81 -10.20
N GLU A 153 0.86 8.60 -10.17
CA GLU A 153 1.76 9.28 -9.22
C GLU A 153 2.11 10.71 -9.63
N ASP A 154 1.89 11.07 -10.89
CA ASP A 154 2.04 12.44 -11.37
C ASP A 154 0.96 13.39 -10.81
N SER A 155 1.25 14.68 -10.87
CA SER A 155 0.34 15.73 -10.39
C SER A 155 -0.78 16.06 -11.38
N VAL A 156 -0.70 15.60 -12.63
CA VAL A 156 -1.68 15.89 -13.71
C VAL A 156 -2.92 15.02 -13.57
N GLY A 157 -2.79 13.82 -12.99
CA GLY A 157 -3.88 12.89 -12.79
C GLY A 157 -4.19 12.04 -14.01
N TYR A 158 -5.15 11.12 -13.85
CA TYR A 158 -5.53 10.22 -14.93
C TYR A 158 -6.30 10.96 -16.04
N LYS A 159 -6.18 10.45 -17.27
CA LYS A 159 -7.01 10.87 -18.40
C LYS A 159 -8.40 10.25 -18.31
N LYS A 160 -9.42 11.07 -18.57
CA LYS A 160 -10.83 10.65 -18.67
C LYS A 160 -11.09 9.88 -19.94
#